data_AF-A0A925CQH9-F1
#
_entry.id   AF-A0A925CQH9-F1
#
_cell.length_a   1.000
_cell.length_b   1.000
_cell.length_c   1.000
_cell.angle_alpha   90.00
_cell.angle_beta   90.00
_cell.angle_gamma   90.00
#
_symmetry.space_group_name_H-M   'P 1'
#
loop_
_entity.id
_entity.type
_entity.pdbx_description
1 polymer ?
#
loop_
_entity_poly.entity_id
_entity_poly.type
_entity_poly.pdbx_seq_one_letter_code
_entity_poly.pdbx_strand_id
1 'polypeptide(L)'
;MARFVQMLQKSGVFADQNFMIVPQGGFNLVYLRDSAGFQIMHDRRLKVHDVKADQVERIATEYLRAREGSPGSIDRLLQLRTVMHNSVNKSARGKLLQVWANGSGIPVLTAKSGTVSLKLDVAILRRKEYTVSFKFLKHTMPAGALVPATTLTTESTSTWMNKLNWIFGAQANVYFKSIDAAWVTLRTTASQPMTFEEFEQSLIPHKHKDAALTCFLVGKYKGANSGSEAAGTYSPSHKVCVLDDGPTHGIFDDLNFDSFIGVMAHEFTHFAGGNHHNRGRFLMSHGIETLDFDKQLVVELNAW
;
A
#
# COMPACT_ATOMS: atom_id res chain seq x y z
N MET A 1 -23.08 -17.05 7.96
CA MET A 1 -22.49 -18.25 7.30
C MET A 1 -21.01 -18.22 7.54
N ALA A 2 -20.41 -19.38 7.82
CA ALA A 2 -19.00 -19.47 8.16
C ALA A 2 -18.10 -19.04 7.00
N ARG A 3 -17.09 -18.23 7.32
CA ARG A 3 -16.14 -17.67 6.35
C ARG A 3 -14.89 -17.11 7.03
N PHE A 4 -13.79 -17.08 6.29
CA PHE A 4 -12.61 -16.33 6.69
C PHE A 4 -12.82 -14.83 6.45
N VAL A 5 -12.33 -14.01 7.37
CA VAL A 5 -12.44 -12.55 7.38
C VAL A 5 -11.08 -12.01 7.79
N GLN A 6 -10.41 -11.26 6.93
CA GLN A 6 -9.16 -10.60 7.31
C GLN A 6 -9.44 -9.51 8.35
N MET A 7 -8.50 -9.29 9.29
CA MET A 7 -8.69 -8.32 10.38
C MET A 7 -8.60 -6.86 9.93
N LEU A 8 -7.93 -6.60 8.82
CA LEU A 8 -7.57 -5.26 8.34
C LEU A 8 -8.49 -4.70 7.24
N GLN A 9 -9.69 -5.25 7.07
CA GLN A 9 -10.63 -4.93 5.97
C GLN A 9 -10.99 -3.44 5.80
N LYS A 10 -10.85 -2.60 6.84
CA LYS A 10 -11.14 -1.15 6.79
C LYS A 10 -9.90 -0.27 6.77
N SER A 11 -8.74 -0.88 6.61
CA SER A 11 -7.47 -0.18 6.57
C SER A 11 -6.94 0.01 5.15
N GLY A 12 -7.78 -0.25 4.15
CA GLY A 12 -7.40 -0.33 2.74
C GLY A 12 -6.76 -1.68 2.37
N VAL A 13 -7.05 -2.76 3.10
CA VAL A 13 -6.61 -4.12 2.76
C VAL A 13 -7.78 -4.88 2.15
N PHE A 14 -7.61 -5.31 0.89
CA PHE A 14 -8.65 -6.04 0.17
C PHE A 14 -9.24 -7.20 0.97
N ALA A 15 -10.56 -7.19 1.02
CA ALA A 15 -11.36 -7.99 1.95
C ALA A 15 -11.72 -9.40 1.44
N ASP A 16 -11.24 -9.81 0.27
CA ASP A 16 -11.76 -11.00 -0.40
C ASP A 16 -11.42 -12.30 0.32
N GLN A 17 -12.43 -13.16 0.38
CA GLN A 17 -12.70 -14.05 1.52
C GLN A 17 -11.97 -15.39 1.42
N ASN A 18 -11.11 -15.54 0.41
CA ASN A 18 -10.37 -16.75 0.09
C ASN A 18 -8.87 -16.51 -0.17
N PHE A 19 -8.34 -15.30 0.06
CA PHE A 19 -6.92 -15.01 -0.07
C PHE A 19 -6.41 -14.21 1.13
N MET A 20 -5.19 -14.50 1.58
CA MET A 20 -4.46 -13.69 2.54
C MET A 20 -2.96 -13.71 2.24
N ILE A 21 -2.26 -12.68 2.68
CA ILE A 21 -0.80 -12.65 2.68
C ILE A 21 -0.24 -12.95 4.07
N VAL A 22 0.89 -13.62 4.15
CA VAL A 22 1.66 -13.80 5.39
C VAL A 22 3.13 -13.52 5.09
N PRO A 23 3.80 -12.62 5.82
CA PRO A 23 5.24 -12.40 5.64
C PRO A 23 6.04 -13.68 5.92
N GLN A 24 7.04 -13.97 5.08
CA GLN A 24 7.96 -15.07 5.31
C GLN A 24 8.71 -14.86 6.64
N GLY A 25 8.62 -15.81 7.56
CA GLY A 25 9.20 -15.68 8.91
C GLY A 25 8.38 -14.81 9.87
N GLY A 26 7.19 -14.34 9.44
CA GLY A 26 6.25 -13.59 10.25
C GLY A 26 4.87 -14.23 10.30
N PHE A 27 3.88 -13.44 10.71
CA PHE A 27 2.49 -13.86 10.79
C PHE A 27 1.52 -12.81 10.26
N ASN A 28 0.30 -13.25 9.99
CA ASN A 28 -0.85 -12.38 9.81
C ASN A 28 -2.07 -12.91 10.60
N LEU A 29 -3.12 -12.10 10.70
CA LEU A 29 -4.32 -12.39 11.49
C LEU A 29 -5.53 -12.60 10.58
N VAL A 30 -6.29 -13.65 10.84
CA VAL A 30 -7.56 -13.93 10.15
C VAL A 30 -8.61 -14.41 11.15
N TYR A 31 -9.83 -13.92 10.99
CA TYR A 31 -10.98 -14.32 11.80
C TYR A 31 -11.85 -15.32 11.03
N LEU A 32 -12.03 -16.52 11.58
CA LEU A 32 -13.03 -17.47 11.09
C LEU A 32 -14.37 -17.17 11.76
N ARG A 33 -15.28 -16.55 11.02
CA ARG A 33 -16.65 -16.26 11.48
C ARG A 33 -17.50 -17.53 11.44
N ASP A 34 -18.49 -17.61 12.33
CA ASP A 34 -19.41 -18.74 12.55
C ASP A 34 -18.67 -20.10 12.66
N SER A 35 -17.54 -20.13 13.39
CA SER A 35 -16.59 -21.25 13.41
C SER A 35 -17.00 -22.46 14.25
N ALA A 36 -18.22 -22.51 14.78
CA ALA A 36 -18.65 -23.60 15.65
C ALA A 36 -18.58 -24.95 14.90
N GLY A 37 -17.92 -25.95 15.49
CA GLY A 37 -17.73 -27.27 14.87
C GLY A 37 -16.65 -27.34 13.78
N PHE A 38 -16.01 -26.24 13.41
CA PHE A 38 -14.93 -26.25 12.41
C PHE A 38 -13.58 -26.65 13.02
N GLN A 39 -12.92 -27.60 12.37
CA GLN A 39 -11.54 -27.98 12.60
C GLN A 39 -10.63 -27.26 11.59
N ILE A 40 -9.49 -26.76 12.06
CA ILE A 40 -8.51 -26.07 11.22
C ILE A 40 -7.46 -27.09 10.75
N MET A 41 -7.26 -27.15 9.45
CA MET A 41 -6.23 -27.96 8.79
C MET A 41 -5.36 -27.04 7.95
N HIS A 42 -4.05 -27.26 7.94
CA HIS A 42 -3.13 -26.39 7.21
C HIS A 42 -1.95 -27.16 6.63
N ASP A 43 -1.37 -26.59 5.57
CA ASP A 43 -0.10 -27.03 5.00
C ASP A 43 1.04 -26.96 6.04
N ARG A 44 2.05 -27.83 5.91
CA ARG A 44 3.26 -27.85 6.77
C ARG A 44 4.05 -26.54 6.77
N ARG A 45 3.90 -25.73 5.72
CA ARG A 45 4.51 -24.40 5.58
C ARG A 45 3.85 -23.35 6.46
N LEU A 46 2.68 -23.65 7.03
CA LEU A 46 1.93 -22.78 7.91
C LEU A 46 1.96 -23.32 9.35
N LYS A 47 1.88 -22.41 10.32
CA LYS A 47 1.52 -22.74 11.72
C LYS A 47 0.37 -21.85 12.12
N VAL A 48 -0.67 -22.42 12.71
CA VAL A 48 -1.90 -21.69 13.05
C VAL A 48 -2.22 -21.84 14.52
N HIS A 49 -2.48 -20.73 15.18
CA HIS A 49 -2.82 -20.69 16.61
C HIS A 49 -4.09 -19.89 16.83
N ASP A 50 -4.97 -20.40 17.70
CA ASP A 50 -6.11 -19.64 18.20
C ASP A 50 -5.60 -18.52 19.11
N VAL A 51 -5.98 -17.27 18.81
CA VAL A 51 -5.64 -16.11 19.63
C VAL A 51 -6.59 -16.03 20.83
N LYS A 52 -6.00 -15.94 22.02
CA LYS A 52 -6.74 -15.82 23.27
C LYS A 52 -6.81 -14.37 23.75
N ALA A 53 -7.79 -14.07 24.60
CA ALA A 53 -8.05 -12.72 25.11
C ALA A 53 -6.85 -12.11 25.86
N ASP A 54 -6.13 -12.91 26.63
CA ASP A 54 -4.92 -12.52 27.37
C ASP A 54 -3.70 -12.25 26.46
N GLN A 55 -3.77 -12.67 25.19
CA GLN A 55 -2.68 -12.50 24.23
C GLN A 55 -2.83 -11.28 23.32
N VAL A 56 -4.00 -10.62 23.34
CA VAL A 56 -4.35 -9.54 22.39
C VAL A 56 -3.32 -8.40 22.42
N GLU A 57 -2.94 -7.93 23.61
CA GLU A 57 -2.01 -6.79 23.74
C GLU A 57 -0.66 -7.07 23.07
N ARG A 58 -0.08 -8.24 23.41
CA ARG A 58 1.21 -8.65 22.90
C ARG A 58 1.17 -8.85 21.39
N ILE A 59 0.16 -9.58 20.90
CA ILE A 59 0.04 -9.89 19.46
C ILE A 59 -0.22 -8.62 18.65
N ALA A 60 -1.07 -7.69 19.12
CA ALA A 60 -1.31 -6.43 18.42
C ALA A 60 -0.03 -5.58 18.31
N THR A 61 0.74 -5.51 19.39
CA THR A 61 2.03 -4.78 19.41
C THR A 61 3.05 -5.43 18.48
N GLU A 62 3.21 -6.76 18.55
CA GLU A 62 4.11 -7.52 17.66
C GLU A 62 3.71 -7.36 16.19
N TYR A 63 2.41 -7.38 15.91
CA TYR A 63 1.86 -7.20 14.56
C TYR A 63 2.23 -5.85 13.96
N LEU A 64 2.03 -4.76 14.72
CA LEU A 64 2.39 -3.42 14.27
C LEU A 64 3.91 -3.26 14.14
N ARG A 65 4.71 -3.77 15.09
CA ARG A 65 6.19 -3.76 14.98
C ARG A 65 6.69 -4.46 13.73
N ALA A 66 6.14 -5.63 13.41
CA ALA A 66 6.54 -6.38 12.23
C ALA A 66 6.23 -5.63 10.93
N ARG A 67 5.13 -4.86 10.90
CA ARG A 67 4.72 -4.13 9.69
C ARG A 67 5.34 -2.74 9.60
N GLU A 68 5.37 -1.98 10.67
CA GLU A 68 5.77 -0.57 10.68
C GLU A 68 7.22 -0.35 11.16
N GLY A 69 7.90 -1.40 11.64
CA GLY A 69 9.20 -1.27 12.30
C GLY A 69 9.13 -0.57 13.65
N SER A 70 7.93 -0.20 14.11
CA SER A 70 7.66 0.48 15.37
C SER A 70 6.34 -0.04 15.97
N PRO A 71 6.03 0.22 17.25
CA PRO A 71 4.75 -0.16 17.86
C PRO A 71 3.49 0.41 17.18
N GLY A 72 3.66 1.26 16.14
CA GLY A 72 2.62 2.01 15.47
C GLY A 72 2.13 3.20 16.29
N SER A 73 1.26 4.02 15.68
CA SER A 73 0.61 5.10 16.42
C SER A 73 -0.33 4.53 17.50
N ILE A 74 -0.53 5.29 18.58
CA ILE A 74 -1.45 4.91 19.67
C ILE A 74 -2.84 4.59 19.12
N ASP A 75 -3.34 5.40 18.19
CA ASP A 75 -4.65 5.21 17.57
C ASP A 75 -4.74 3.90 16.79
N ARG A 76 -3.71 3.54 16.01
CA ARG A 76 -3.67 2.27 15.26
C ARG A 76 -3.63 1.08 16.19
N LEU A 77 -2.81 1.14 17.24
CA LEU A 77 -2.75 0.09 18.25
C LEU A 77 -4.10 -0.08 18.95
N LEU A 78 -4.76 1.02 19.33
CA LEU A 78 -6.08 1.00 19.95
C LEU A 78 -7.14 0.41 19.02
N GLN A 79 -7.15 0.80 17.74
CA GLN A 79 -8.07 0.25 16.74
C GLN A 79 -7.87 -1.25 16.57
N LEU A 80 -6.63 -1.71 16.37
CA LEU A 80 -6.33 -3.13 16.20
C LEU A 80 -6.72 -3.95 17.43
N ARG A 81 -6.36 -3.47 18.63
CA ARG A 81 -6.75 -4.09 19.91
C ARG A 81 -8.25 -4.21 20.05
N THR A 82 -8.99 -3.15 19.74
CA THR A 82 -10.46 -3.14 19.83
C THR A 82 -11.07 -4.21 18.92
N VAL A 83 -10.63 -4.30 17.67
CA VAL A 83 -11.12 -5.32 16.73
C VAL A 83 -10.74 -6.72 17.21
N MET A 84 -9.53 -6.91 17.72
CA MET A 84 -9.07 -8.21 18.25
C MET A 84 -9.87 -8.64 19.49
N HIS A 85 -10.08 -7.75 20.46
CA HIS A 85 -10.88 -8.03 21.65
C HIS A 85 -12.32 -8.44 21.29
N ASN A 86 -12.94 -7.74 20.33
CA ASN A 86 -14.25 -8.10 19.82
C ASN A 86 -14.27 -9.46 19.13
N SER A 87 -13.15 -9.87 18.52
CA SER A 87 -13.04 -11.14 17.79
C SER A 87 -12.78 -12.36 18.69
N VAL A 88 -12.20 -12.14 19.88
CA VAL A 88 -11.87 -13.23 20.84
C VAL A 88 -12.86 -13.34 22.00
N ASN A 89 -13.85 -12.44 22.08
CA ASN A 89 -14.86 -12.47 23.13
C ASN A 89 -15.72 -13.75 23.02
N LYS A 90 -16.18 -14.30 24.14
CA LYS A 90 -17.02 -15.52 24.20
C LYS A 90 -18.34 -15.39 23.44
N SER A 91 -18.86 -14.16 23.28
CA SER A 91 -20.03 -13.88 22.46
C SER A 91 -19.74 -13.85 20.96
N ALA A 92 -18.47 -13.73 20.57
CA ALA A 92 -18.06 -13.79 19.18
C ALA A 92 -18.26 -15.22 18.69
N ARG A 93 -19.14 -15.40 17.70
CA ARG A 93 -19.39 -16.70 17.05
C ARG A 93 -18.22 -17.07 16.13
N GLY A 94 -16.97 -17.03 16.59
CA GLY A 94 -15.83 -17.26 15.70
C GLY A 94 -14.52 -17.52 16.43
N LYS A 95 -13.46 -17.63 15.63
CA LYS A 95 -12.08 -17.82 16.11
C LYS A 95 -11.16 -16.84 15.43
N LEU A 96 -10.43 -16.06 16.21
CA LEU A 96 -9.30 -15.29 15.71
C LEU A 96 -8.08 -16.22 15.61
N LEU A 97 -7.47 -16.29 14.44
CA LEU A 97 -6.34 -17.14 14.13
C LEU A 97 -5.10 -16.29 13.84
N GLN A 98 -3.99 -16.66 14.47
CA GLN A 98 -2.66 -16.19 14.13
C GLN A 98 -2.01 -17.20 13.18
N VAL A 99 -1.73 -16.78 11.95
CA VAL A 99 -1.18 -17.64 10.89
C VAL A 99 0.26 -17.24 10.62
N TRP A 100 1.20 -18.10 11.00
CA TRP A 100 2.63 -17.96 10.75
C TRP A 100 3.06 -18.72 9.49
N ALA A 101 4.09 -18.22 8.82
CA ALA A 101 4.64 -18.87 7.62
C ALA A 101 6.12 -19.25 7.76
N ASN A 102 6.44 -20.50 7.42
CA ASN A 102 7.78 -21.10 7.46
C ASN A 102 8.14 -21.74 6.11
N GLY A 103 8.03 -21.00 5.02
CA GLY A 103 8.31 -21.52 3.68
C GLY A 103 8.07 -20.49 2.59
N SER A 104 7.67 -20.94 1.40
CA SER A 104 7.31 -20.09 0.25
C SER A 104 6.11 -20.66 -0.52
N GLY A 105 5.59 -19.87 -1.46
CA GLY A 105 4.47 -20.21 -2.32
C GLY A 105 3.11 -19.86 -1.69
N ILE A 106 2.06 -20.51 -2.20
CA ILE A 106 0.67 -20.24 -1.81
C ILE A 106 0.03 -21.51 -1.21
N PRO A 107 0.38 -21.92 0.03
CA PRO A 107 -0.34 -22.97 0.74
C PRO A 107 -1.81 -22.61 1.00
N VAL A 108 -2.59 -23.62 1.39
CA VAL A 108 -4.01 -23.47 1.72
C VAL A 108 -4.25 -23.70 3.21
N LEU A 109 -4.99 -22.79 3.83
CA LEU A 109 -5.62 -22.97 5.14
C LEU A 109 -7.06 -23.46 4.92
N THR A 110 -7.44 -24.56 5.56
CA THR A 110 -8.77 -25.15 5.42
C THR A 110 -9.49 -25.18 6.77
N ALA A 111 -10.74 -24.76 6.79
CA ALA A 111 -11.64 -25.02 7.91
C ALA A 111 -12.72 -26.02 7.47
N LYS A 112 -12.84 -27.15 8.18
CA LYS A 112 -13.77 -28.23 7.83
C LYS A 112 -14.75 -28.52 8.97
N SER A 113 -16.03 -28.68 8.64
CA SER A 113 -17.10 -29.12 9.54
C SER A 113 -18.06 -30.03 8.78
N GLY A 114 -18.05 -31.33 9.09
CA GLY A 114 -18.81 -32.34 8.32
C GLY A 114 -18.46 -32.31 6.82
N THR A 115 -19.46 -32.04 5.98
CA THR A 115 -19.31 -31.91 4.52
C THR A 115 -18.91 -30.50 4.06
N VAL A 116 -18.96 -29.50 4.95
CA VAL A 116 -18.60 -28.12 4.63
C VAL A 116 -17.09 -27.94 4.75
N SER A 117 -16.48 -27.39 3.70
CA SER A 117 -15.06 -27.07 3.65
C SER A 117 -14.87 -25.64 3.14
N LEU A 118 -14.22 -24.81 3.96
CA LEU A 118 -13.81 -23.45 3.61
C LEU A 118 -12.32 -23.45 3.34
N LYS A 119 -11.88 -22.76 2.29
CA LYS A 119 -10.47 -22.66 1.91
C LYS A 119 -10.03 -21.20 1.87
N LEU A 120 -8.81 -20.96 2.30
CA LEU A 120 -8.12 -19.69 2.26
C LEU A 120 -6.73 -19.93 1.67
N ASP A 121 -6.47 -19.37 0.50
CA ASP A 121 -5.14 -19.31 -0.09
C ASP A 121 -4.28 -18.35 0.74
N VAL A 122 -3.08 -18.78 1.11
CA VAL A 122 -2.15 -18.03 1.95
C VAL A 122 -0.86 -17.79 1.19
N ALA A 123 -0.68 -16.60 0.60
CA ALA A 123 0.58 -16.26 -0.07
C ALA A 123 1.68 -15.92 0.95
N ILE A 124 2.77 -16.68 0.94
CA ILE A 124 3.91 -16.46 1.85
C ILE A 124 4.94 -15.53 1.22
N LEU A 125 4.81 -14.23 1.46
CA LEU A 125 5.56 -13.20 0.75
C LEU A 125 6.88 -12.85 1.45
N ARG A 126 7.98 -12.72 0.68
CA ARG A 126 9.21 -12.07 1.17
C ARG A 126 8.98 -10.57 1.33
N ARG A 127 9.67 -9.95 2.29
CA ARG A 127 9.67 -8.49 2.41
C ARG A 127 10.41 -7.91 1.20
N LYS A 128 9.73 -7.09 0.40
CA LYS A 128 10.37 -6.26 -0.63
C LYS A 128 10.51 -4.84 -0.09
N GLU A 129 11.66 -4.21 -0.30
CA GLU A 129 11.91 -2.84 0.13
C GLU A 129 12.56 -2.05 -0.99
N TYR A 130 12.04 -0.85 -1.25
CA TYR A 130 12.55 0.06 -2.28
C TYR A 130 12.95 1.40 -1.66
N THR A 131 14.07 1.96 -2.14
CA THR A 131 14.50 3.30 -1.75
C THR A 131 13.84 4.36 -2.62
N VAL A 132 13.36 5.44 -2.01
CA VAL A 132 12.65 6.52 -2.69
C VAL A 132 13.34 7.85 -2.39
N SER A 133 13.53 8.69 -3.41
CA SER A 133 13.94 10.09 -3.24
C SER A 133 12.82 11.01 -3.70
N PHE A 134 12.55 12.07 -2.94
CA PHE A 134 11.57 13.09 -3.28
C PHE A 134 12.25 14.38 -3.71
N LYS A 135 11.83 14.93 -4.85
CA LYS A 135 12.37 16.14 -5.45
C LYS A 135 11.26 17.18 -5.63
N PHE A 136 11.40 18.31 -4.97
CA PHE A 136 10.39 19.38 -4.96
C PHE A 136 10.83 20.49 -5.89
N LEU A 137 10.01 20.88 -6.86
CA LEU A 137 10.40 21.85 -7.87
C LEU A 137 10.33 23.29 -7.35
N LYS A 138 11.43 24.03 -7.53
CA LYS A 138 11.49 25.50 -7.56
C LYS A 138 11.93 25.96 -8.93
N HIS A 139 11.39 27.07 -9.41
CA HIS A 139 11.77 27.65 -10.68
C HIS A 139 11.86 29.17 -10.62
N THR A 140 12.56 29.77 -11.58
CA THR A 140 12.68 31.22 -11.68
C THR A 140 11.52 31.78 -12.49
N MET A 141 10.76 32.71 -11.93
CA MET A 141 9.73 33.46 -12.66
C MET A 141 10.35 34.42 -13.67
N PRO A 142 9.61 34.92 -14.68
CA PRO A 142 10.12 35.91 -15.64
C PRO A 142 10.71 37.17 -14.98
N ALA A 143 10.20 37.57 -13.81
CA ALA A 143 10.70 38.68 -13.01
C ALA A 143 12.00 38.36 -12.21
N GLY A 144 12.58 37.17 -12.38
CA GLY A 144 13.83 36.75 -11.73
C GLY A 144 13.68 36.17 -10.32
N ALA A 145 12.48 36.22 -9.73
CA ALA A 145 12.21 35.65 -8.42
C ALA A 145 12.22 34.11 -8.45
N LEU A 146 12.87 33.48 -7.47
CA LEU A 146 12.81 32.04 -7.26
C LEU A 146 11.55 31.68 -6.46
N VAL A 147 10.68 30.87 -7.04
CA VAL A 147 9.40 30.47 -6.41
C VAL A 147 9.27 28.95 -6.42
N PRO A 148 8.60 28.36 -5.41
CA PRO A 148 8.23 26.96 -5.45
C PRO A 148 7.13 26.75 -6.49
N ALA A 149 7.27 25.72 -7.33
CA ALA A 149 6.18 25.26 -8.20
C ALA A 149 5.14 24.46 -7.42
N THR A 150 5.57 23.81 -6.34
CA THR A 150 4.74 22.98 -5.47
C THR A 150 4.47 23.65 -4.12
N THR A 151 3.24 23.53 -3.63
CA THR A 151 2.79 23.87 -2.28
C THR A 151 3.24 22.84 -1.23
N LEU A 152 3.64 21.65 -1.67
CA LEU A 152 4.11 20.57 -0.80
C LEU A 152 5.56 20.82 -0.37
N THR A 153 5.92 20.29 0.80
CA THR A 153 7.23 20.49 1.41
C THR A 153 7.91 19.17 1.73
N THR A 154 9.24 19.21 1.85
CA THR A 154 10.07 18.06 2.22
C THR A 154 9.65 17.40 3.53
N GLU A 155 9.10 18.18 4.47
CA GLU A 155 8.61 17.73 5.78
C GLU A 155 7.44 16.74 5.67
N SER A 156 6.64 16.82 4.60
CA SER A 156 5.47 15.95 4.40
C SER A 156 5.85 14.51 4.03
N THR A 157 7.09 14.29 3.57
CA THR A 157 7.57 13.00 3.05
C THR A 157 7.45 11.85 4.03
N SER A 158 7.75 12.07 5.32
CA SER A 158 7.69 11.02 6.34
C SER A 158 6.26 10.50 6.51
N THR A 159 5.29 11.41 6.54
CA THR A 159 3.86 11.09 6.61
C THR A 159 3.41 10.30 5.38
N TRP A 160 3.84 10.68 4.18
CA TRP A 160 3.52 9.95 2.95
C TRP A 160 4.09 8.53 2.96
N MET A 161 5.34 8.37 3.36
CA MET A 161 5.97 7.05 3.49
C MET A 161 5.22 6.16 4.49
N ASN A 162 4.78 6.72 5.63
CA ASN A 162 3.99 5.97 6.61
C ASN A 162 2.63 5.53 6.04
N LYS A 163 1.97 6.37 5.24
CA LYS A 163 0.70 6.02 4.57
C LYS A 163 0.91 4.97 3.47
N LEU A 164 1.92 5.12 2.62
CA LEU A 164 2.24 4.14 1.57
C LEU A 164 2.66 2.79 2.16
N ASN A 165 3.53 2.76 3.17
CA ASN A 165 3.94 1.52 3.83
C ASN A 165 2.78 0.83 4.54
N TRP A 166 1.78 1.59 4.98
CA TRP A 166 0.55 1.02 5.48
C TRP A 166 -0.25 0.32 4.37
N ILE A 167 -0.46 0.99 3.24
CA ILE A 167 -1.18 0.45 2.08
C ILE A 167 -0.48 -0.79 1.51
N PHE A 168 0.80 -0.68 1.16
CA PHE A 168 1.55 -1.74 0.48
C PHE A 168 2.07 -2.81 1.43
N GLY A 169 2.54 -2.42 2.61
CA GLY A 169 3.07 -3.35 3.59
C GLY A 169 1.99 -4.28 4.11
N ALA A 170 0.79 -3.75 4.38
CA ALA A 170 -0.35 -4.54 4.86
C ALA A 170 -0.83 -5.58 3.83
N GLN A 171 -0.85 -5.22 2.55
CA GLN A 171 -1.49 -5.98 1.46
C GLN A 171 -0.55 -6.84 0.64
N ALA A 172 0.69 -6.40 0.45
CA ALA A 172 1.64 -7.01 -0.48
C ALA A 172 3.03 -7.26 0.13
N ASN A 173 3.25 -6.91 1.41
CA ASN A 173 4.54 -7.01 2.09
C ASN A 173 5.67 -6.23 1.36
N VAL A 174 5.29 -5.14 0.69
CA VAL A 174 6.16 -4.21 -0.02
C VAL A 174 6.32 -2.94 0.81
N TYR A 175 7.54 -2.44 0.92
CA TYR A 175 7.90 -1.28 1.73
C TYR A 175 8.74 -0.28 0.95
N PHE A 176 8.64 0.98 1.35
CA PHE A 176 9.37 2.11 0.80
C PHE A 176 10.14 2.80 1.92
N LYS A 177 11.39 3.15 1.63
CA LYS A 177 12.27 3.88 2.52
C LYS A 177 12.71 5.17 1.84
N SER A 178 12.34 6.31 2.40
CA SER A 178 12.88 7.59 1.93
C SER A 178 14.38 7.66 2.23
N ILE A 179 15.18 7.98 1.22
CA ILE A 179 16.63 8.21 1.37
C ILE A 179 17.01 9.68 1.23
N ASP A 180 16.16 10.49 0.60
CA ASP A 180 16.39 11.91 0.39
C ASP A 180 15.07 12.64 0.10
N ALA A 181 14.95 13.88 0.56
CA ALA A 181 13.85 14.78 0.25
C ALA A 181 14.42 16.20 0.10
N ALA A 182 14.48 16.70 -1.13
CA ALA A 182 15.20 17.94 -1.42
C ALA A 182 14.52 18.78 -2.50
N TRP A 183 14.77 20.09 -2.46
CA TRP A 183 14.38 20.99 -3.54
C TRP A 183 15.30 20.83 -4.76
N VAL A 184 14.72 20.85 -5.95
CA VAL A 184 15.42 21.01 -7.23
C VAL A 184 15.09 22.39 -7.77
N THR A 185 16.11 23.14 -8.17
CA THR A 185 15.95 24.51 -8.65
C THR A 185 16.27 24.58 -10.14
N LEU A 186 15.28 24.96 -10.94
CA LEU A 186 15.49 25.37 -12.33
C LEU A 186 15.71 26.88 -12.38
N ARG A 187 16.77 27.31 -13.08
CA ARG A 187 17.09 28.74 -13.30
C ARG A 187 16.31 29.37 -14.46
N THR A 188 15.30 28.65 -14.94
CA THR A 188 14.40 29.04 -16.01
C THR A 188 12.97 29.00 -15.49
N THR A 189 12.05 29.63 -16.22
CA THR A 189 10.62 29.51 -15.92
C THR A 189 10.14 28.15 -16.39
N ALA A 190 9.68 27.32 -15.45
CA ALA A 190 9.00 26.08 -15.77
C ALA A 190 7.57 26.36 -16.23
N SER A 191 7.04 25.57 -17.17
CA SER A 191 5.61 25.65 -17.50
C SER A 191 4.75 25.11 -16.37
N GLN A 192 3.55 25.68 -16.23
CA GLN A 192 2.55 25.28 -15.24
C GLN A 192 1.18 25.30 -15.94
N PRO A 193 0.57 24.15 -16.27
CA PRO A 193 1.03 22.78 -16.01
C PRO A 193 2.27 22.34 -16.81
N MET A 194 3.20 21.63 -16.16
CA MET A 194 4.42 21.08 -16.78
C MET A 194 4.11 19.95 -17.77
N THR A 195 4.73 19.95 -18.94
CA THR A 195 4.60 18.86 -19.93
C THR A 195 5.55 17.70 -19.61
N PHE A 196 5.26 16.50 -20.14
CA PHE A 196 6.18 15.37 -20.01
C PHE A 196 7.54 15.63 -20.68
N GLU A 197 7.56 16.31 -21.83
CA GLU A 197 8.80 16.66 -22.53
C GLU A 197 9.68 17.60 -21.69
N GLU A 198 9.10 18.65 -21.10
CA GLU A 198 9.84 19.56 -20.24
C GLU A 198 10.35 18.86 -18.98
N PHE A 199 9.52 18.00 -18.38
CA PHE A 199 9.90 17.15 -17.24
C PHE A 199 11.11 16.27 -17.57
N GLU A 200 11.07 15.58 -18.71
CA GLU A 200 12.14 14.69 -19.16
C GLU A 200 13.45 15.43 -19.37
N GLN A 201 13.41 16.59 -20.04
CA GLN A 201 14.61 17.38 -20.35
C GLN A 201 15.18 18.09 -19.11
N SER A 202 14.31 18.62 -18.24
CA SER A 202 14.71 19.56 -17.19
C SER A 202 14.88 18.93 -15.82
N LEU A 203 14.13 17.87 -15.49
CA LEU A 203 14.09 17.33 -14.11
C LEU A 203 14.71 15.95 -13.96
N ILE A 204 14.55 15.05 -14.94
CA ILE A 204 15.16 13.72 -14.88
C ILE A 204 16.68 13.75 -14.65
N PRO A 205 17.46 14.70 -15.21
CA PRO A 205 18.89 14.82 -14.89
C PRO A 205 19.20 15.04 -13.40
N HIS A 206 18.23 15.52 -12.61
CA HIS A 206 18.36 15.76 -11.17
C HIS A 206 17.90 14.57 -10.30
N LYS A 207 17.63 13.40 -10.90
CA LYS A 207 17.24 12.19 -10.15
C LYS A 207 18.31 11.74 -9.17
N HIS A 208 17.90 11.14 -8.06
CA HIS A 208 18.85 10.59 -7.10
C HIS A 208 19.43 9.26 -7.64
N LYS A 209 20.76 9.14 -7.66
CA LYS A 209 21.44 7.99 -8.29
C LYS A 209 21.20 6.67 -7.56
N ASP A 210 21.13 6.72 -6.23
CA ASP A 210 20.96 5.54 -5.37
C ASP A 210 19.50 5.23 -5.00
N ALA A 211 18.55 6.03 -5.48
CA ALA A 211 17.13 5.77 -5.25
C ALA A 211 16.64 4.73 -6.28
N ALA A 212 15.87 3.74 -5.82
CA ALA A 212 15.18 2.83 -6.72
C ALA A 212 14.09 3.57 -7.52
N LEU A 213 13.44 4.55 -6.89
CA LEU A 213 12.47 5.47 -7.49
C LEU A 213 12.80 6.92 -7.09
N THR A 214 12.81 7.86 -8.04
CA THR A 214 12.76 9.30 -7.71
C THR A 214 11.39 9.86 -8.06
N CYS A 215 10.73 10.50 -7.09
CA CYS A 215 9.43 11.14 -7.21
C CYS A 215 9.60 12.66 -7.29
N PHE A 216 9.14 13.28 -8.37
CA PHE A 216 9.17 14.73 -8.57
C PHE A 216 7.81 15.36 -8.30
N LEU A 217 7.79 16.42 -7.50
CA LEU A 217 6.60 17.21 -7.19
C LEU A 217 6.71 18.53 -7.93
N VAL A 218 5.85 18.75 -8.92
CA VAL A 218 6.03 19.81 -9.93
C VAL A 218 4.94 20.88 -9.93
N GLY A 219 4.04 20.86 -8.93
CA GLY A 219 2.89 21.76 -8.92
C GLY A 219 1.78 21.21 -9.81
N LYS A 220 1.59 21.83 -10.97
CA LYS A 220 0.65 21.36 -11.99
C LYS A 220 1.32 20.54 -13.07
N TYR A 221 0.69 19.43 -13.48
CA TYR A 221 1.25 18.52 -14.48
C TYR A 221 0.24 18.19 -15.58
N LYS A 222 0.69 18.23 -16.83
CA LYS A 222 -0.16 17.99 -18.01
C LYS A 222 -0.17 16.53 -18.45
N GLY A 223 0.92 15.78 -18.27
CA GLY A 223 1.04 14.42 -18.80
C GLY A 223 1.51 14.35 -20.26
N ALA A 224 1.54 13.12 -20.80
CA ALA A 224 1.99 12.82 -22.17
C ALA A 224 0.90 12.98 -23.24
N ASN A 225 -0.39 12.91 -22.87
CA ASN A 225 -1.51 13.02 -23.82
C ASN A 225 -2.16 14.41 -23.75
N SER A 226 -2.24 15.09 -24.89
CA SER A 226 -2.60 16.50 -25.04
C SER A 226 -4.10 16.82 -24.85
N GLY A 227 -4.82 16.10 -23.98
CA GLY A 227 -6.27 16.27 -23.81
C GLY A 227 -6.81 16.17 -22.38
N SER A 228 -6.02 15.69 -21.41
CA SER A 228 -6.43 15.58 -20.00
C SER A 228 -5.23 15.79 -19.09
N GLU A 229 -5.35 16.68 -18.10
CA GLU A 229 -4.35 16.84 -17.04
C GLU A 229 -4.17 15.49 -16.31
N ALA A 230 -2.96 14.91 -16.41
CA ALA A 230 -2.62 13.70 -15.66
C ALA A 230 -2.24 14.10 -14.22
N ALA A 231 -2.86 13.47 -13.24
CA ALA A 231 -2.53 13.66 -11.83
C ALA A 231 -1.11 13.18 -11.46
N GLY A 232 -0.57 12.25 -12.25
CA GLY A 232 0.77 11.73 -12.12
C GLY A 232 1.19 10.91 -13.35
N THR A 233 2.46 10.55 -13.43
CA THR A 233 2.96 9.58 -14.40
C THR A 233 4.24 8.93 -13.88
N TYR A 234 4.27 7.60 -13.87
CA TYR A 234 5.49 6.82 -13.78
C TYR A 234 6.13 6.62 -15.15
N SER A 235 7.44 6.86 -15.23
CA SER A 235 8.27 6.59 -16.41
C SER A 235 9.15 5.35 -16.17
N PRO A 236 8.83 4.20 -16.80
CA PRO A 236 9.59 2.96 -16.61
C PRO A 236 11.05 3.05 -17.08
N SER A 237 11.32 3.78 -18.17
CA SER A 237 12.66 3.94 -18.75
C SER A 237 13.62 4.65 -17.80
N HIS A 238 13.12 5.63 -17.04
CA HIS A 238 13.92 6.47 -16.17
C HIS A 238 13.83 6.09 -14.68
N LYS A 239 12.84 5.26 -14.32
CA LYS A 239 12.49 4.89 -12.93
C LYS A 239 12.20 6.13 -12.08
N VAL A 240 11.40 7.02 -12.64
CA VAL A 240 10.95 8.24 -11.97
C VAL A 240 9.43 8.31 -12.03
N CYS A 241 8.82 8.98 -11.07
CA CYS A 241 7.45 9.44 -11.20
C CYS A 241 7.38 10.95 -11.03
N VAL A 242 6.38 11.54 -11.65
CA VAL A 242 6.02 12.96 -11.49
C VAL A 242 4.59 13.02 -10.97
N LEU A 243 4.33 13.89 -10.00
CA LEU A 243 3.03 14.06 -9.35
C LEU A 243 2.59 15.53 -9.36
N ASP A 244 1.28 15.74 -9.56
CA ASP A 244 0.58 16.99 -9.29
C ASP A 244 0.36 17.15 -7.77
N ASP A 245 0.35 18.39 -7.30
CA ASP A 245 0.10 18.75 -5.90
C ASP A 245 -1.34 18.52 -5.43
N GLY A 246 -2.30 18.70 -6.33
CA GLY A 246 -3.72 18.73 -6.03
C GLY A 246 -4.51 17.95 -7.06
N PRO A 247 -4.32 16.63 -7.13
CA PRO A 247 -5.06 15.80 -8.07
C PRO A 247 -6.55 15.85 -7.75
N THR A 248 -7.37 16.00 -8.80
CA THR A 248 -8.82 16.09 -8.64
C THR A 248 -9.40 14.73 -8.25
N HIS A 249 -10.36 14.75 -7.31
CA HIS A 249 -10.95 13.57 -6.65
C HIS A 249 -11.69 12.58 -7.57
N GLY A 250 -11.75 12.81 -8.88
CA GLY A 250 -12.67 12.12 -9.79
C GLY A 250 -12.45 10.62 -9.96
N ILE A 251 -11.30 10.07 -9.54
CA ILE A 251 -10.93 8.67 -9.76
C ILE A 251 -11.07 7.82 -8.48
N PHE A 252 -11.02 8.39 -7.27
CA PHE A 252 -11.06 7.64 -6.01
C PHE A 252 -12.44 7.74 -5.33
N ASP A 253 -13.10 6.60 -5.08
CA ASP A 253 -14.50 6.51 -4.55
C ASP A 253 -14.66 6.96 -3.08
N ASP A 254 -13.57 7.14 -2.32
CA ASP A 254 -13.63 7.34 -0.87
C ASP A 254 -13.43 8.82 -0.48
N LEU A 255 -14.52 9.46 -0.04
CA LEU A 255 -14.57 10.85 0.42
C LEU A 255 -13.71 11.13 1.67
N ASN A 256 -13.21 10.10 2.35
CA ASN A 256 -12.33 10.27 3.52
C ASN A 256 -10.85 10.09 3.20
N PHE A 257 -10.49 9.99 1.92
CA PHE A 257 -9.15 9.65 1.51
C PHE A 257 -8.42 10.82 0.82
N ASP A 258 -7.12 10.92 1.14
CA ASP A 258 -6.20 11.92 0.61
C ASP A 258 -5.84 11.56 -0.84
N SER A 259 -6.47 12.20 -1.82
CA SER A 259 -6.29 11.88 -3.23
C SER A 259 -4.86 12.01 -3.72
N PHE A 260 -4.04 12.85 -3.10
CA PHE A 260 -2.61 12.91 -3.39
C PHE A 260 -1.91 11.59 -3.06
N ILE A 261 -2.24 10.97 -1.92
CA ILE A 261 -1.72 9.65 -1.54
C ILE A 261 -2.24 8.56 -2.49
N GLY A 262 -3.45 8.70 -2.99
CA GLY A 262 -4.02 7.78 -3.98
C GLY A 262 -3.22 7.73 -5.25
N VAL A 263 -2.99 8.90 -5.84
CA VAL A 263 -2.19 9.04 -7.07
C VAL A 263 -0.75 8.59 -6.81
N MET A 264 -0.16 8.96 -5.68
CA MET A 264 1.17 8.47 -5.32
C MET A 264 1.21 6.94 -5.22
N ALA A 265 0.22 6.32 -4.58
CA ALA A 265 0.12 4.85 -4.49
C ALA A 265 -0.05 4.22 -5.88
N HIS A 266 -0.86 4.83 -6.76
CA HIS A 266 -1.03 4.40 -8.14
C HIS A 266 0.31 4.38 -8.90
N GLU A 267 1.04 5.50 -8.91
CA GLU A 267 2.33 5.56 -9.61
C GLU A 267 3.39 4.64 -8.99
N PHE A 268 3.37 4.46 -7.67
CA PHE A 268 4.28 3.54 -6.99
C PHE A 268 3.95 2.08 -7.30
N THR A 269 2.68 1.78 -7.58
CA THR A 269 2.24 0.45 -8.02
C THR A 269 2.76 0.16 -9.43
N HIS A 270 2.69 1.13 -10.35
CA HIS A 270 3.35 1.03 -11.65
C HIS A 270 4.87 0.78 -11.51
N PHE A 271 5.54 1.53 -10.64
CA PHE A 271 6.96 1.30 -10.35
C PHE A 271 7.25 -0.12 -9.84
N ALA A 272 6.41 -0.63 -8.95
CA ALA A 272 6.56 -1.96 -8.38
C ALA A 272 6.12 -3.09 -9.34
N GLY A 273 5.69 -2.78 -10.56
CA GLY A 273 5.39 -3.74 -11.63
C GLY A 273 3.90 -3.99 -11.90
N GLY A 274 3.00 -3.27 -11.22
CA GLY A 274 1.56 -3.34 -11.48
C GLY A 274 1.15 -2.59 -12.75
N ASN A 275 0.06 -3.03 -13.38
CA ASN A 275 -0.50 -2.39 -14.58
C ASN A 275 -1.99 -2.11 -14.41
N HIS A 276 -2.51 -1.20 -15.22
CA HIS A 276 -3.96 -0.97 -15.26
C HIS A 276 -4.71 -2.25 -15.62
N HIS A 277 -5.90 -2.40 -15.04
CA HIS A 277 -6.74 -3.56 -15.26
C HIS A 277 -8.23 -3.22 -15.25
N ASN A 278 -9.05 -4.11 -15.81
CA ASN A 278 -10.50 -3.90 -15.92
C ASN A 278 -11.30 -4.35 -14.67
N ARG A 279 -10.60 -4.85 -13.65
CA ARG A 279 -11.19 -5.19 -12.35
C ARG A 279 -11.53 -3.87 -11.65
N GLY A 280 -12.79 -3.65 -11.27
CA GLY A 280 -13.23 -2.37 -10.70
C GLY A 280 -12.99 -2.27 -9.19
N ARG A 281 -12.86 -1.04 -8.68
CA ARG A 281 -12.73 -0.71 -7.25
C ARG A 281 -11.50 -1.29 -6.56
N PHE A 282 -10.40 -1.43 -7.30
CA PHE A 282 -9.06 -1.70 -6.75
C PHE A 282 -8.10 -0.60 -7.19
N LEU A 283 -6.93 -0.56 -6.58
CA LEU A 283 -5.85 0.27 -7.11
C LEU A 283 -5.52 -0.24 -8.52
N MET A 284 -5.27 0.66 -9.47
CA MET A 284 -5.02 0.37 -10.90
C MET A 284 -6.24 -0.01 -11.73
N SER A 285 -7.47 0.17 -11.24
CA SER A 285 -8.67 0.04 -12.08
C SER A 285 -8.72 1.12 -13.17
N HIS A 286 -9.10 0.80 -14.42
CA HIS A 286 -9.34 1.80 -15.50
C HIS A 286 -10.50 2.79 -15.22
N GLY A 287 -11.17 2.69 -14.08
CA GLY A 287 -12.34 3.47 -13.71
C GLY A 287 -12.19 3.98 -12.30
N ILE A 288 -13.23 3.79 -11.47
CA ILE A 288 -13.14 4.14 -10.05
C ILE A 288 -12.15 3.21 -9.35
N GLU A 289 -11.13 3.81 -8.73
CA GLU A 289 -10.07 3.16 -7.96
C GLU A 289 -10.35 3.24 -6.45
N THR A 290 -9.75 2.30 -5.73
CA THR A 290 -9.60 2.33 -4.27
C THR A 290 -8.14 2.05 -3.92
N LEU A 291 -7.78 2.03 -2.64
CA LEU A 291 -6.44 1.59 -2.22
C LEU A 291 -6.31 0.07 -2.02
N ASP A 292 -7.39 -0.67 -2.23
CA ASP A 292 -7.41 -2.12 -2.04
C ASP A 292 -6.69 -2.84 -3.18
N PHE A 293 -5.94 -3.90 -2.86
CA PHE A 293 -5.22 -4.73 -3.82
C PHE A 293 -5.90 -6.08 -3.98
N ASP A 294 -6.32 -6.41 -5.19
CA ASP A 294 -6.82 -7.75 -5.45
C ASP A 294 -5.71 -8.81 -5.45
N LYS A 295 -6.11 -10.10 -5.40
CA LYS A 295 -5.15 -11.22 -5.42
C LYS A 295 -4.20 -11.13 -6.61
N GLN A 296 -4.71 -10.73 -7.78
CA GLN A 296 -3.91 -10.65 -8.99
C GLN A 296 -2.88 -9.53 -8.90
N LEU A 297 -3.24 -8.34 -8.41
CA LEU A 297 -2.30 -7.25 -8.18
C LEU A 297 -1.23 -7.64 -7.15
N VAL A 298 -1.61 -8.31 -6.05
CA VAL A 298 -0.63 -8.82 -5.08
C VAL A 298 0.38 -9.76 -5.73
N VAL A 299 -0.07 -10.64 -6.63
CA VAL A 299 0.79 -11.55 -7.40
C VAL A 299 1.69 -10.79 -8.38
N GLU A 300 1.17 -9.79 -9.10
CA GLU A 300 1.95 -8.95 -10.02
C GLU A 300 3.10 -8.24 -9.28
N LEU A 301 2.79 -7.60 -8.14
CA LEU A 301 3.78 -6.92 -7.29
C LEU A 301 4.81 -7.88 -6.67
N ASN A 302 4.46 -9.15 -6.54
CA ASN A 302 5.28 -10.18 -5.91
C ASN A 302 5.76 -11.27 -6.86
N ALA A 303 5.72 -11.06 -8.18
CA ALA A 303 6.16 -12.04 -9.16
C ALA A 303 7.52 -12.65 -8.73
N TRP A 304 7.50 -13.98 -8.58
CA TRP A 304 8.44 -14.80 -7.81
C TRP A 304 9.71 -15.14 -8.59
#